data_AF-L8NZX6-F1
#
_entry.id   AF-L8NZX6-F1
#
_cell.length_a   1.000
_cell.length_b   1.000
_cell.length_c   1.000
_cell.angle_alpha   90.00
_cell.angle_beta   90.00
_cell.angle_gamma   90.00
#
_symmetry.space_group_name_H-M   'P 1'
#
loop_
_entity.id
_entity.type
_entity.pdbx_description
1 polymer ?
#
loop_
_entity_poly.entity_id
_entity_poly.type
_entity_poly.pdbx_seq_one_letter_code
_entity_poly.pdbx_strand_id
1 'polypeptide(L)'
;MSDGCTGPASPRWTRAESSAPVHPGAPQWWEADLSGGILADFEPEELEQVRTRIGEPYAVYVSCQSMEAARAFLRDVLPGMDGLVDTNHHEILQASEFLTLVDRYPGWDWRRQPSTDLQ
;
A
#
# COMPACT_ATOMS: atom_id res chain seq x y z
N MET A 1 17.07 -29.88 -42.50
CA MET A 1 15.96 -28.96 -42.83
C MET A 1 14.91 -29.20 -41.75
N SER A 2 15.12 -28.72 -40.54
CA SER A 2 15.19 -27.32 -40.11
C SER A 2 13.87 -26.61 -40.38
N ASP A 3 13.05 -26.48 -39.34
CA ASP A 3 12.51 -25.18 -38.96
C ASP A 3 12.40 -25.12 -37.43
N GLY A 4 13.30 -24.34 -36.85
CA GLY A 4 13.30 -23.99 -35.45
C GLY A 4 12.30 -22.88 -35.21
N CYS A 5 11.36 -23.12 -34.29
CA CYS A 5 10.68 -22.02 -33.61
C CYS A 5 11.51 -21.61 -32.40
N THR A 6 12.24 -20.53 -32.56
CA THR A 6 12.77 -19.65 -31.51
C THR A 6 11.62 -19.29 -30.56
N GLY A 7 11.77 -19.59 -29.26
CA GLY A 7 10.69 -19.43 -28.27
C GLY A 7 10.36 -17.98 -27.91
N PRO A 8 9.36 -17.75 -27.05
CA PRO A 8 9.32 -16.59 -26.18
C PRO A 8 10.00 -16.92 -24.84
N ALA A 9 10.75 -15.94 -24.35
CA ALA A 9 11.46 -15.96 -23.08
C ALA A 9 10.56 -16.39 -21.90
N SER A 10 11.17 -17.10 -20.96
CA SER A 10 10.62 -17.40 -19.64
C SER A 10 9.86 -16.22 -19.02
N PRO A 11 8.70 -16.43 -18.39
CA PRO A 11 8.39 -15.74 -17.15
C PRO A 11 9.09 -16.51 -16.02
N ARG A 12 10.23 -15.99 -15.56
CA ARG A 12 10.86 -16.35 -14.29
C ARG A 12 10.07 -15.67 -13.16
N TRP A 13 8.87 -16.17 -12.85
CA TRP A 13 8.19 -15.96 -11.56
C TRP A 13 7.31 -17.18 -11.32
N THR A 14 7.80 -18.14 -10.54
CA THR A 14 7.06 -19.36 -10.20
C THR A 14 6.34 -19.16 -8.87
N ARG A 15 5.02 -19.00 -8.98
CA ARG A 15 3.95 -19.38 -8.03
C ARG A 15 4.13 -19.05 -6.53
N ALA A 16 3.26 -18.16 -6.06
CA ALA A 16 2.46 -18.41 -4.86
C ALA A 16 0.98 -18.22 -5.21
N GLU A 17 0.42 -19.11 -6.04
CA GLU A 17 -1.04 -19.27 -6.07
C GLU A 17 -1.44 -19.92 -4.75
N SER A 18 -1.79 -19.10 -3.77
CA SER A 18 -2.59 -19.55 -2.64
C SER A 18 -4.00 -19.82 -3.17
N SER A 19 -4.22 -21.02 -3.72
CA SER A 19 -5.57 -21.57 -3.85
C SER A 19 -6.06 -21.96 -2.46
N ALA A 20 -6.58 -20.99 -1.72
CA ALA A 20 -7.42 -21.25 -0.56
C ALA A 20 -8.89 -21.19 -0.98
N PRO A 21 -9.75 -22.13 -0.54
CA PRO A 21 -11.18 -22.09 -0.86
C PRO A 21 -11.83 -20.85 -0.25
N VAL A 22 -12.75 -20.24 -1.00
CA VAL A 22 -13.55 -19.09 -0.55
C VAL A 22 -14.58 -19.58 0.47
N HIS A 23 -14.22 -19.51 1.75
CA HIS A 23 -15.15 -19.58 2.88
C HIS A 23 -15.44 -18.16 3.41
N PRO A 24 -16.62 -17.89 3.98
CA PRO A 24 -16.84 -16.67 4.73
C PRO A 24 -15.95 -16.73 5.99
N GLY A 25 -14.84 -15.98 5.97
CA GLY A 25 -13.73 -16.10 6.92
C GLY A 25 -12.33 -16.28 6.29
N ALA A 26 -12.17 -16.03 4.98
CA ALA A 26 -10.89 -16.12 4.28
C ALA A 26 -9.79 -15.26 4.95
N PRO A 27 -8.53 -15.75 5.01
CA PRO A 27 -7.42 -14.96 5.55
C PRO A 27 -7.24 -13.71 4.69
N GLN A 28 -7.33 -12.56 5.34
CA GLN A 28 -7.01 -11.27 4.73
C GLN A 28 -5.56 -11.33 4.25
N TRP A 29 -5.35 -11.27 2.94
CA TRP A 29 -4.00 -11.22 2.39
C TRP A 29 -3.60 -9.80 2.04
N TRP A 30 -2.33 -9.51 2.30
CA TRP A 30 -1.64 -8.30 1.95
C TRP A 30 -0.25 -8.69 1.41
N GLU A 31 0.28 -7.86 0.53
CA GLU A 31 1.64 -7.96 0.00
C GLU A 31 2.31 -6.61 0.21
N ALA A 32 3.56 -6.63 0.67
CA ALA A 32 4.35 -5.43 0.87
C ALA A 32 5.60 -5.47 0.00
N ASP A 33 5.80 -4.43 -0.81
CA ASP A 33 7.06 -4.16 -1.49
C ASP A 33 7.89 -3.18 -0.66
N LEU A 34 9.04 -3.69 -0.19
CA LEU A 34 10.02 -2.99 0.62
C LEU A 34 11.19 -2.43 -0.21
N SER A 35 11.12 -2.49 -1.53
CA SER A 35 12.19 -2.03 -2.43
C SER A 35 12.43 -0.53 -2.38
N GLY A 36 11.43 0.25 -1.94
CA GLY A 36 11.41 1.71 -2.10
C GLY A 36 11.11 2.18 -3.52
N GLY A 37 10.90 1.26 -4.46
CA GLY A 37 10.65 1.57 -5.87
C GLY A 37 9.41 2.41 -6.11
N ILE A 38 8.44 2.35 -5.19
CA ILE A 38 7.22 3.17 -5.22
C ILE A 38 7.50 4.68 -5.19
N LEU A 39 8.66 5.12 -4.69
CA LEU A 39 9.04 6.54 -4.72
C LEU A 39 9.19 7.10 -6.15
N ALA A 40 9.40 6.24 -7.15
CA ALA A 40 9.49 6.65 -8.55
C ALA A 40 8.13 7.11 -9.12
N ASP A 41 7.03 6.79 -8.45
CA ASP A 41 5.66 7.15 -8.87
C ASP A 41 5.23 8.53 -8.33
N PHE A 42 6.03 9.15 -7.45
CA PHE A 42 5.76 10.47 -6.88
C PHE A 42 6.38 11.59 -7.72
N GLU A 43 5.68 12.72 -7.80
CA GLU A 43 6.24 13.91 -8.42
C GLU A 43 7.35 14.50 -7.54
N PRO A 44 8.39 15.14 -8.12
CA PRO A 44 9.49 15.71 -7.34
C PRO A 44 9.05 16.68 -6.24
N GLU A 45 8.01 17.49 -6.49
CA GLU A 45 7.49 18.43 -5.50
C GLU A 45 6.83 17.73 -4.31
N GLU A 46 6.24 16.54 -4.51
CA GLU A 46 5.67 15.73 -3.43
C GLU A 46 6.77 15.10 -2.58
N LEU A 47 7.83 14.60 -3.23
CA LEU A 47 9.01 14.07 -2.54
C LEU A 47 9.73 15.14 -1.71
N GLU A 48 9.85 16.37 -2.20
CA GLU A 48 10.43 17.47 -1.43
C GLU A 48 9.60 17.84 -0.20
N GLN A 49 8.26 17.77 -0.29
CA GLN A 49 7.38 17.96 0.89
C GLN A 49 7.60 16.87 1.95
N VAL A 50 7.78 15.62 1.52
CA VAL A 50 8.12 14.52 2.45
C VAL A 50 9.50 14.75 3.05
N ARG A 51 10.49 15.11 2.23
CA ARG A 51 11.88 15.35 2.67
C ARG A 51 12.01 16.42 3.73
N THR A 52 11.29 17.52 3.56
CA THR A 52 11.29 18.62 4.54
C THR A 52 10.70 18.22 5.90
N ARG A 53 9.87 17.17 5.95
CA ARG A 53 9.24 16.67 7.19
C ARG A 53 10.04 15.58 7.88
N ILE A 54 10.60 14.62 7.14
CA ILE A 54 11.21 13.40 7.71
C ILE A 54 12.66 13.12 7.26
N GLY A 55 13.26 13.99 6.44
CA GLY A 55 14.56 13.73 5.83
C GLY A 55 14.46 12.80 4.62
N GLU A 56 15.50 12.00 4.33
CA GLU A 56 15.47 11.15 3.13
C GLU A 56 14.35 10.08 3.25
N PRO A 57 13.37 10.06 2.32
CA PRO A 57 12.23 9.18 2.42
C PRO A 57 12.60 7.73 2.12
N TYR A 58 11.93 6.82 2.82
CA TYR A 58 11.82 5.42 2.46
C TYR A 58 10.34 5.07 2.44
N ALA A 59 9.85 4.51 1.33
CA ALA A 59 8.45 4.17 1.18
C ALA A 59 8.26 2.67 0.99
N VAL A 60 7.15 2.18 1.55
CA VAL A 60 6.70 0.79 1.43
C VAL A 60 5.36 0.82 0.70
N TYR A 61 5.27 0.06 -0.38
CA TYR A 61 4.00 -0.13 -1.06
C TYR A 61 3.29 -1.35 -0.48
N VAL A 62 2.02 -1.19 -0.09
CA VAL A 62 1.22 -2.31 0.41
C VAL A 62 -0.01 -2.49 -0.46
N SER A 63 -0.13 -3.68 -1.05
CA SER A 63 -1.31 -4.15 -1.75
C SER A 63 -2.16 -4.98 -0.78
N CYS A 64 -3.44 -4.65 -0.67
CA CYS A 64 -4.37 -5.35 0.20
C CYS A 64 -5.57 -5.82 -0.60
N GLN A 65 -6.08 -7.02 -0.30
CA GLN A 65 -7.26 -7.59 -0.96
C GLN A 65 -8.51 -6.70 -0.83
N SER A 66 -8.67 -6.06 0.33
CA SER A 66 -9.82 -5.24 0.67
C SER A 66 -9.41 -4.08 1.56
N MET A 67 -10.30 -3.10 1.69
CA MET A 67 -10.10 -1.98 2.61
C MET A 67 -10.11 -2.45 4.08
N GLU A 68 -10.86 -3.50 4.39
CA GLU A 68 -10.83 -4.11 5.74
C GLU A 68 -9.48 -4.76 6.05
N ALA A 69 -8.89 -5.46 5.07
CA ALA A 69 -7.55 -6.01 5.18
C ALA A 69 -6.50 -4.91 5.35
N ALA A 70 -6.61 -3.82 4.58
CA ALA A 70 -5.72 -2.67 4.71
C ALA A 70 -5.81 -2.03 6.10
N ARG A 71 -7.03 -1.83 6.63
CA ARG A 71 -7.23 -1.28 7.97
C ARG A 71 -6.68 -2.20 9.06
N ALA A 72 -6.92 -3.50 8.97
CA ALA A 72 -6.39 -4.47 9.92
C ALA A 72 -4.86 -4.46 9.92
N PHE A 73 -4.25 -4.52 8.74
CA PHE A 73 -2.80 -4.45 8.58
C PHE A 73 -2.21 -3.15 9.15
N LEU A 74 -2.74 -1.99 8.76
CA LEU A 74 -2.22 -0.69 9.19
C LEU A 74 -2.34 -0.49 10.71
N ARG A 75 -3.42 -1.00 11.34
CA ARG A 75 -3.56 -1.01 12.80
C ARG A 75 -2.49 -1.81 13.52
N ASP A 76 -1.98 -2.87 12.89
CA ASP A 76 -0.95 -3.70 13.50
C ASP A 76 0.46 -3.12 13.29
N VAL A 77 0.73 -2.46 12.16
CA VAL A 77 2.09 -2.03 11.79
C VAL A 77 2.42 -0.57 12.09
N LEU A 78 1.43 0.34 12.07
CA LEU A 78 1.66 1.77 12.28
C LEU A 78 1.82 2.20 13.75
N PRO A 79 1.32 1.50 14.79
CA PRO A 79 1.53 1.94 16.16
C PRO A 79 3.01 2.08 16.52
N GLY A 80 3.40 3.28 16.97
CA GLY A 80 4.78 3.61 17.31
C GLY A 80 5.67 4.01 16.13
N MET A 81 5.14 4.03 14.90
CA MET A 81 5.84 4.58 13.74
C MET A 81 5.71 6.10 13.70
N ASP A 82 6.84 6.79 13.56
CA ASP A 82 6.92 8.24 13.33
C ASP A 82 7.06 8.53 11.82
N GLY A 83 6.10 8.02 11.06
CA GLY A 83 6.10 8.03 9.60
C GLY A 83 4.90 8.78 9.02
N LEU A 84 4.91 8.94 7.71
CA LEU A 84 3.86 9.61 6.95
C LEU A 84 3.05 8.60 6.12
N VAL A 85 1.75 8.88 5.94
CA VAL A 85 0.82 8.10 5.11
C VAL A 85 0.22 9.02 4.05
N ASP A 86 0.37 8.65 2.78
CA ASP A 86 -0.33 9.27 1.66
C ASP A 86 -1.75 8.67 1.52
N THR A 87 -2.77 9.52 1.46
CA THR A 87 -4.17 9.12 1.33
C THR A 87 -4.67 9.07 -0.12
N ASN A 88 -3.82 9.35 -1.12
CA ASN A 88 -4.13 9.49 -2.54
C ASN A 88 -5.00 10.72 -2.89
N HIS A 89 -5.09 11.72 -2.01
CA HIS A 89 -5.80 12.99 -2.26
C HIS A 89 -4.88 14.21 -2.14
N HIS A 90 -3.60 14.06 -2.47
CA HIS A 90 -2.53 15.04 -2.18
C HIS A 90 -2.47 15.44 -0.70
N GLU A 91 -2.92 14.52 0.15
CA GLU A 91 -2.96 14.67 1.60
C GLU A 91 -2.02 13.62 2.20
N ILE A 92 -1.01 14.13 2.90
CA ILE A 92 -0.02 13.31 3.60
C ILE A 92 -0.17 13.56 5.09
N LEU A 93 -0.63 12.54 5.81
CA LEU A 93 -0.94 12.57 7.24
C LEU A 93 0.18 11.93 8.06
N GLN A 94 0.30 12.33 9.32
CA GLN A 94 1.10 11.60 10.28
C GLN A 94 0.48 10.21 10.55
N ALA A 95 1.30 9.17 10.70
CA ALA A 95 0.81 7.81 10.93
C ALA A 95 -0.14 7.71 12.14
N SER A 96 0.16 8.43 13.22
CA SER A 96 -0.71 8.50 14.41
C SER A 96 -2.05 9.19 14.14
N GLU A 97 -2.05 10.23 13.32
CA GLU A 97 -3.26 10.97 12.93
C GLU A 97 -4.13 10.09 12.02
N PHE A 98 -3.51 9.46 11.03
CA PHE A 98 -4.17 8.51 10.13
C PHE A 98 -4.83 7.36 10.91
N LEU A 99 -4.12 6.74 11.86
CA LEU A 99 -4.68 5.69 12.72
C LEU A 99 -5.91 6.18 13.52
N THR A 100 -5.84 7.40 14.05
CA THR A 100 -6.96 8.00 14.80
C THR A 100 -8.20 8.13 13.92
N LEU A 101 -8.04 8.52 12.66
CA LEU A 101 -9.14 8.62 11.70
C LEU A 101 -9.69 7.25 11.29
N VAL A 102 -8.83 6.27 11.04
CA VAL A 102 -9.23 4.89 10.73
C VAL A 102 -10.02 4.25 11.88
N ASP A 103 -9.68 4.55 13.13
CA ASP A 103 -10.40 4.07 14.30
C ASP A 103 -11.72 4.81 14.53
N ARG A 104 -11.75 6.12 14.28
CA ARG A 104 -12.96 6.92 14.43
C ARG A 104 -14.00 6.65 13.34
N TYR A 105 -13.56 6.36 12.11
CA TYR A 105 -14.43 6.21 10.94
C TYR A 105 -14.25 4.82 10.28
N PRO A 106 -14.88 3.75 10.81
CA PRO A 106 -14.69 2.37 10.35
C PRO A 106 -15.08 2.12 8.88
N GLY A 107 -15.94 2.97 8.32
CA GLY A 107 -16.39 2.91 6.93
C GLY A 107 -15.51 3.69 5.95
N TRP A 108 -14.53 4.45 6.44
CA TRP A 108 -13.71 5.31 5.59
C TRP A 108 -12.82 4.49 4.65
N ASP A 109 -12.94 4.78 3.35
CA ASP A 109 -11.97 4.39 2.31
C ASP A 109 -11.21 5.66 1.92
N TRP A 110 -10.05 5.87 2.54
CA TRP A 110 -9.21 7.07 2.33
C TRP A 110 -8.84 7.29 0.87
N ARG A 111 -8.75 6.23 0.06
CA ARG A 111 -8.45 6.34 -1.38
C ARG A 111 -9.60 6.97 -2.19
N ARG A 112 -10.79 7.07 -1.60
CA ARG A 112 -12.01 7.55 -2.27
C ARG A 112 -12.59 8.82 -1.66
N GLN A 113 -12.31 9.08 -0.39
CA GLN A 113 -12.82 10.23 0.33
C GLN A 113 -11.67 10.88 1.11
N PRO A 114 -11.38 12.18 0.91
CA PRO A 114 -10.36 12.87 1.69
C PRO A 114 -10.78 12.98 3.16
N SER A 115 -9.79 13.13 4.07
CA SER A 115 -10.10 13.18 5.51
C SER A 115 -10.95 14.40 5.90
N THR A 116 -10.85 15.49 5.14
CA THR A 116 -11.58 16.75 5.34
C THR A 116 -13.10 16.62 5.20
N ASP A 117 -13.57 15.56 4.54
CA ASP A 117 -14.98 15.34 4.22
C ASP A 117 -15.63 14.31 5.18
N LEU A 118 -14.93 13.89 6.22
CA LEU A 118 -15.45 12.96 7.23
C LEU A 118 -16.42 13.67 8.18
N GLN A 119 -17.59 13.06 8.41
CA GLN A 119 -18.65 13.55 9.30
C GLN A 119 -18.78 12.67 10.54
#